data_AF-A0A0B2Q4J7-F1
#
_entry.id   AF-A0A0B2Q4J7-F1
#
_cell.length_a   1.000
_cell.length_b   1.000
_cell.length_c   1.000
_cell.angle_alpha   90.00
_cell.angle_beta   90.00
_cell.angle_gamma   90.00
#
_symmetry.space_group_name_H-M   'P 1'
#
loop_
_entity.id
_entity.type
_entity.pdbx_description
1 polymer ?
#
loop_
_entity_poly.entity_id
_entity_poly.type
_entity_poly.pdbx_seq_one_letter_code
_entity_poly.pdbx_strand_id
1 'polypeptide(L)'
;MTSRDSPILFTSSKICNSSVLGCKELEALPKGLRKVISLRHLEITTKQPVLPYSEITNLILLAYLYIGSSHNMESIFGGVKFPAFKSLLVDDCHSLKSLPLDVTNFPELETLLVIDCVNLDLDLWKDHHEEQSPMLKLKCVAFRGLPQLVALPQWLQETANSL
;
A
#
# COMPACT_ATOMS: atom_id res chain seq x y z
N MET A 1 23.41 -26.57 12.29
CA MET A 1 24.03 -25.82 13.39
C MET A 1 23.04 -24.79 13.88
N THR A 2 22.77 -24.86 15.17
CA THR A 2 21.70 -24.18 15.90
C THR A 2 21.99 -22.69 16.06
N SER A 3 20.98 -21.84 15.85
CA SER A 3 20.90 -20.56 16.56
C SER A 3 19.52 -20.45 17.18
N ARG A 4 19.48 -20.55 18.50
CA ARG A 4 18.43 -19.94 19.32
C ARG A 4 18.63 -18.44 19.19
N ASP A 5 17.57 -17.65 19.00
CA ASP A 5 17.52 -16.27 19.48
C ASP A 5 16.09 -15.72 19.50
N SER A 6 15.64 -15.43 20.73
CA SER A 6 14.73 -14.35 21.17
C SER A 6 13.27 -14.27 20.66
N PRO A 7 12.27 -14.04 21.56
CA PRO A 7 10.92 -13.66 21.17
C PRO A 7 10.92 -12.20 20.71
N ILE A 8 11.41 -11.96 19.50
CA ILE A 8 11.29 -10.67 18.84
C ILE A 8 9.86 -10.59 18.32
N LEU A 9 9.07 -9.69 18.91
CA LEU A 9 7.74 -9.31 18.43
C LEU A 9 7.86 -9.00 16.92
N PHE A 10 7.24 -9.81 16.06
CA PHE A 10 7.18 -9.60 14.61
C PHE A 10 6.35 -8.34 14.32
N THR A 11 6.92 -7.16 14.51
CA THR A 11 6.26 -5.87 14.25
C THR A 11 6.60 -5.34 12.86
N SER A 12 7.68 -5.83 12.25
CA SER A 12 8.10 -5.50 10.89
C SER A 12 8.45 -6.77 10.11
N SER A 13 8.07 -6.82 8.83
CA SER A 13 8.40 -7.92 7.93
C SER A 13 8.70 -7.39 6.53
N LYS A 14 9.83 -7.81 5.97
CA LYS A 14 10.16 -7.67 4.56
C LYS A 14 10.01 -9.02 3.89
N ILE A 15 9.17 -9.09 2.87
CA ILE A 15 8.87 -10.34 2.17
C ILE A 15 9.32 -10.18 0.71
N CYS A 16 10.46 -10.78 0.39
CA CYS A 16 10.96 -10.91 -0.97
C CYS A 16 11.84 -12.16 -1.11
N ASN A 17 11.98 -12.70 -2.33
CA ASN A 17 12.87 -13.83 -2.58
C ASN A 17 14.27 -13.29 -2.94
N SER A 18 15.26 -13.44 -2.06
CA SER A 18 16.59 -12.86 -2.30
C SER A 18 17.43 -13.72 -3.24
N SER A 19 17.89 -13.15 -4.36
CA SER A 19 19.09 -13.65 -5.04
C SER A 19 20.06 -12.49 -5.29
N VAL A 20 20.98 -12.26 -4.34
CA VAL A 20 22.28 -11.54 -4.34
C VAL A 20 22.42 -10.17 -5.05
N LEU A 21 21.49 -9.72 -5.91
CA LEU A 21 21.56 -8.45 -6.66
C LEU A 21 20.19 -7.75 -6.80
N GLY A 22 19.16 -8.22 -6.09
CA GLY A 22 17.82 -7.62 -6.12
C GLY A 22 16.80 -8.51 -5.40
N CYS A 23 15.73 -7.89 -4.89
CA CYS A 23 14.57 -8.63 -4.42
C CYS A 23 13.81 -9.17 -5.62
N LYS A 24 13.77 -10.50 -5.81
CA LYS A 24 12.87 -11.10 -6.79
C LYS A 24 11.44 -11.02 -6.24
N GLU A 25 10.51 -10.65 -7.11
CA GLU A 25 9.08 -10.70 -6.84
C GLU A 25 8.68 -12.08 -6.32
N LEU A 26 7.83 -12.10 -5.30
CA LEU A 26 7.18 -13.31 -4.83
C LEU A 26 6.16 -13.78 -5.86
N GLU A 27 6.18 -15.07 -6.19
CA GLU A 27 5.10 -15.67 -7.00
C GLU A 27 3.75 -15.59 -6.28
N ALA A 28 3.76 -15.73 -4.95
CA ALA A 28 2.61 -15.56 -4.09
C ALA A 28 3.00 -15.09 -2.69
N LEU A 29 2.12 -14.34 -2.02
CA LEU A 29 2.24 -14.01 -0.61
C LEU A 29 2.35 -15.29 0.25
N PRO A 30 3.14 -15.26 1.34
CA PRO A 30 3.31 -16.43 2.20
C PRO A 30 2.00 -16.77 2.89
N LYS A 31 1.65 -18.07 2.84
CA LYS A 31 0.47 -18.58 3.54
C LYS A 31 0.60 -18.35 5.04
N GLY A 32 -0.45 -17.80 5.65
CA GLY A 32 -0.50 -17.57 7.09
C GLY A 32 -0.06 -16.19 7.53
N LEU A 33 0.17 -15.25 6.60
CA LEU A 33 0.38 -13.84 6.92
C LEU A 33 -0.78 -13.30 7.79
N ARG A 34 -2.02 -13.75 7.53
CA ARG A 34 -3.21 -13.46 8.34
C ARG A 34 -3.11 -13.83 9.83
N LYS A 35 -2.12 -14.63 10.23
CA LYS A 35 -1.89 -15.03 11.63
C LYS A 35 -0.97 -14.04 12.37
N VAL A 36 -0.24 -13.19 11.64
CA VAL A 36 0.67 -12.20 12.20
C VAL A 36 -0.10 -10.91 12.52
N ILE A 37 -1.11 -11.01 13.39
CA ILE A 37 -2.04 -9.91 13.70
C ILE A 37 -1.35 -8.70 14.37
N SER A 38 -0.14 -8.89 14.90
CA SER A 38 0.69 -7.84 15.48
C SER A 38 1.54 -7.08 14.45
N LEU A 39 1.46 -7.44 13.17
CA LEU A 39 2.27 -6.83 12.13
C LEU A 39 1.90 -5.35 11.97
N ARG A 40 2.90 -4.47 12.04
CA ARG A 40 2.74 -3.03 11.90
C ARG A 40 3.42 -2.48 10.64
N HIS A 41 4.43 -3.18 10.14
CA HIS A 41 5.21 -2.76 8.98
C HIS A 41 5.37 -3.93 8.02
N LEU A 42 4.95 -3.74 6.77
CA LEU A 42 5.07 -4.73 5.71
C LEU A 42 5.78 -4.10 4.51
N GLU A 43 6.87 -4.71 4.07
CA GLU A 43 7.49 -4.43 2.77
C GLU A 43 7.35 -5.65 1.88
N ILE A 44 6.87 -5.47 0.65
CA ILE A 44 6.64 -6.60 -0.25
C ILE A 44 6.92 -6.26 -1.71
N THR A 45 7.39 -7.27 -2.43
CA THR A 45 7.48 -7.28 -3.89
C THR A 45 6.82 -8.57 -4.38
N THR A 46 5.86 -8.50 -5.30
CA THR A 46 5.03 -9.66 -5.70
C THR A 46 4.61 -9.62 -7.16
N LYS A 47 4.47 -10.79 -7.77
CA LYS A 47 3.90 -11.00 -9.11
C LYS A 47 2.37 -11.04 -9.10
N GLN A 48 1.76 -11.03 -7.93
CA GLN A 48 0.31 -11.10 -7.82
C GLN A 48 -0.32 -9.79 -8.30
N PRO A 49 -1.42 -9.87 -9.08
CA PRO A 49 -2.11 -8.68 -9.56
C PRO A 49 -2.82 -7.92 -8.44
N VAL A 50 -3.05 -8.58 -7.30
CA VAL A 50 -3.64 -7.99 -6.09
C VAL A 50 -3.13 -8.73 -4.86
N LEU A 51 -3.02 -8.04 -3.72
CA LEU A 51 -2.76 -8.70 -2.46
C LEU A 51 -3.94 -9.63 -2.11
N PRO A 52 -3.72 -10.92 -1.81
CA PRO A 52 -4.81 -11.83 -1.47
C PRO A 52 -5.54 -11.37 -0.22
N TYR A 53 -6.83 -11.05 -0.36
CA TYR A 53 -7.72 -10.68 0.76
C TYR A 53 -7.59 -11.65 1.95
N SER A 54 -7.55 -12.95 1.67
CA SER A 54 -7.44 -14.03 2.66
C SER A 54 -6.15 -14.01 3.48
N GLU A 55 -5.11 -13.29 3.05
CA GLU A 55 -3.84 -13.16 3.76
C GLU A 55 -3.69 -11.81 4.47
N ILE A 56 -4.40 -10.76 4.02
CA ILE A 56 -4.22 -9.39 4.56
C ILE A 56 -5.38 -8.90 5.44
N THR A 57 -6.57 -9.53 5.38
CA THR A 57 -7.79 -9.05 6.06
C THR A 57 -7.68 -8.91 7.58
N ASN A 58 -6.79 -9.67 8.23
CA ASN A 58 -6.63 -9.66 9.69
C ASN A 58 -5.48 -8.76 10.18
N LEU A 59 -4.76 -8.08 9.27
CA LEU A 59 -3.62 -7.23 9.62
C LEU A 59 -4.09 -5.85 10.12
N ILE A 60 -5.02 -5.82 11.08
CA ILE A 60 -5.70 -4.60 11.54
C ILE A 60 -4.76 -3.58 12.22
N LEU A 61 -3.58 -4.03 12.66
CA LEU A 61 -2.55 -3.18 13.27
C LEU A 61 -1.50 -2.69 12.27
N LEU A 62 -1.63 -3.05 10.99
CA LEU A 62 -0.72 -2.61 9.94
C LEU A 62 -0.75 -1.08 9.85
N ALA A 63 0.39 -0.46 10.07
CA ALA A 63 0.58 0.98 10.08
C ALA A 63 1.34 1.47 8.84
N TYR A 64 2.21 0.62 8.28
CA TYR A 64 3.06 0.94 7.14
C TYR A 64 3.05 -0.19 6.12
N LEU A 65 2.89 0.16 4.84
CA LEU A 65 3.04 -0.75 3.70
C LEU A 65 3.93 -0.11 2.65
N TYR A 66 4.96 -0.85 2.26
CA TYR A 66 5.74 -0.61 1.05
C TYR A 66 5.48 -1.71 0.03
N ILE A 67 5.15 -1.31 -1.20
CA ILE A 67 5.14 -2.20 -2.37
C ILE A 67 6.11 -1.65 -3.39
N GLY A 68 7.13 -2.43 -3.74
CA GLY A 68 8.17 -2.05 -4.70
C GLY A 68 8.27 -3.05 -5.84
N SER A 69 8.58 -2.57 -7.05
CA SER A 69 8.91 -3.37 -8.24
C SER A 69 7.97 -4.57 -8.44
N SER A 70 6.66 -4.34 -8.29
CA SER A 70 5.61 -5.36 -8.43
C SER A 70 4.86 -5.11 -9.73
N HIS A 71 5.48 -5.44 -10.86
CA HIS A 71 5.05 -4.91 -12.16
C HIS A 71 3.74 -5.52 -12.67
N ASN A 72 3.28 -6.63 -12.10
CA ASN A 72 1.98 -7.24 -12.42
C ASN A 72 0.83 -6.70 -11.56
N MET A 73 1.12 -5.91 -10.52
CA MET A 73 0.12 -5.43 -9.58
C MET A 73 -0.85 -4.47 -10.27
N GLU A 74 -2.13 -4.83 -10.34
CA GLU A 74 -3.20 -4.00 -10.91
C GLU A 74 -3.98 -3.20 -9.85
N SER A 75 -4.03 -3.72 -8.62
CA SER A 75 -4.66 -3.10 -7.44
C SER A 75 -4.02 -3.60 -6.14
N ILE A 76 -4.12 -2.83 -5.04
CA ILE A 76 -3.47 -3.19 -3.76
C ILE A 76 -4.46 -3.81 -2.76
N PHE A 77 -5.48 -3.05 -2.35
CA PHE A 77 -6.21 -3.35 -1.12
C PHE A 77 -7.49 -4.18 -1.29
N GLY A 78 -8.04 -4.29 -2.50
CA GLY A 78 -9.23 -5.12 -2.76
C GLY A 78 -10.40 -4.91 -1.79
N GLY A 79 -10.60 -3.69 -1.27
CA GLY A 79 -11.65 -3.34 -0.31
C GLY A 79 -11.40 -3.73 1.16
N VAL A 80 -10.16 -4.07 1.54
CA VAL A 80 -9.80 -4.40 2.93
C VAL A 80 -9.68 -3.14 3.78
N LYS A 81 -10.15 -3.21 5.03
CA LYS A 81 -10.05 -2.15 6.04
C LYS A 81 -8.75 -2.25 6.83
N PHE A 82 -8.05 -1.14 6.98
CA PHE A 82 -6.86 -1.03 7.84
C PHE A 82 -6.97 0.18 8.78
N PRO A 83 -7.59 0.00 9.96
CA PRO A 83 -7.92 1.12 10.84
C PRO A 83 -6.69 1.80 11.47
N ALA A 84 -5.55 1.13 11.53
CA ALA A 84 -4.31 1.69 12.08
C ALA A 84 -3.31 2.17 11.01
N PHE A 85 -3.70 2.17 9.73
CA PHE A 85 -2.81 2.38 8.60
C PHE A 85 -2.48 3.86 8.38
N LYS A 86 -1.18 4.19 8.39
CA LYS A 86 -0.68 5.56 8.40
C LYS A 86 0.14 5.94 7.17
N SER A 87 0.82 4.98 6.56
CA SER A 87 1.79 5.27 5.52
C SER A 87 1.77 4.21 4.43
N LEU A 88 1.60 4.69 3.20
CA LEU A 88 1.70 3.89 1.98
C LEU A 88 2.81 4.45 1.10
N LEU A 89 3.75 3.57 0.72
CA LEU A 89 4.76 3.84 -0.30
C LEU A 89 4.61 2.79 -1.40
N VAL A 90 4.37 3.24 -2.63
CA VAL A 90 4.28 2.39 -3.81
C VAL A 90 5.32 2.85 -4.82
N ASP A 91 6.19 1.94 -5.24
CA ASP A 91 7.33 2.24 -6.09
C ASP A 91 7.39 1.24 -7.26
N ASP A 92 7.62 1.75 -8.47
CA ASP A 92 7.95 0.94 -9.65
C ASP A 92 6.89 -0.15 -9.98
N CYS A 93 5.61 0.17 -9.76
CA CYS A 93 4.48 -0.75 -10.02
C CYS A 93 3.77 -0.39 -11.34
N HIS A 94 4.33 -0.86 -12.46
CA HIS A 94 3.90 -0.43 -13.79
C HIS A 94 2.48 -0.87 -14.21
N SER A 95 1.92 -1.97 -13.71
CA SER A 95 0.55 -2.38 -14.05
C SER A 95 -0.52 -1.77 -13.15
N LEU A 96 -0.14 -0.97 -12.13
CA LEU A 96 -1.07 -0.45 -11.15
C LEU A 96 -1.93 0.62 -11.82
N LYS A 97 -3.24 0.36 -11.94
CA LYS A 97 -4.18 1.24 -12.65
C LYS A 97 -4.91 2.19 -11.72
N SER A 98 -5.25 1.73 -10.52
CA SER A 98 -6.00 2.50 -9.54
C SER A 98 -5.53 2.20 -8.12
N LEU A 99 -5.75 3.19 -7.24
CA LEU A 99 -5.41 3.09 -5.83
C LEU A 99 -6.55 3.67 -4.96
N PRO A 100 -7.67 2.94 -4.82
CA PRO A 100 -8.80 3.43 -4.04
C PRO A 100 -8.45 3.50 -2.55
N LEU A 101 -8.49 4.71 -1.98
CA LEU A 101 -8.20 4.98 -0.57
C LEU A 101 -9.26 5.90 0.05
N ASP A 102 -10.15 5.37 0.86
CA ASP A 102 -11.19 6.18 1.51
C ASP A 102 -11.00 6.26 3.03
N VAL A 103 -11.60 7.28 3.64
CA VAL A 103 -11.56 7.48 5.10
C VAL A 103 -12.23 6.34 5.89
N THR A 104 -13.16 5.59 5.27
CA THR A 104 -13.87 4.49 5.95
C THR A 104 -12.95 3.29 6.14
N ASN A 105 -12.07 3.04 5.17
CA ASN A 105 -11.13 1.94 5.16
C ASN A 105 -9.76 2.33 5.73
N PHE A 106 -9.35 3.60 5.61
CA PHE A 106 -8.03 4.11 6.02
C PHE A 106 -8.14 5.43 6.82
N PRO A 107 -8.82 5.45 7.97
CA PRO A 107 -9.11 6.68 8.72
C PRO A 107 -7.87 7.42 9.25
N GLU A 108 -6.75 6.71 9.40
CA GLU A 108 -5.49 7.20 9.98
C GLU A 108 -4.40 7.45 8.93
N LEU A 109 -4.73 7.41 7.63
CA LEU A 109 -3.74 7.54 6.56
C LEU A 109 -3.22 8.98 6.46
N GLU A 110 -1.92 9.16 6.72
CA GLU A 110 -1.27 10.47 6.77
C GLU A 110 -0.21 10.65 5.68
N THR A 111 0.39 9.57 5.17
CA THR A 111 1.49 9.63 4.20
C THR A 111 1.19 8.76 2.98
N LEU A 112 1.23 9.37 1.80
CA LEU A 112 1.08 8.70 0.51
C LEU A 112 2.23 9.08 -0.41
N LEU A 113 3.02 8.11 -0.80
CA LEU A 113 4.14 8.28 -1.72
C LEU A 113 3.96 7.30 -2.88
N VAL A 114 3.86 7.81 -4.11
CA VAL A 114 3.77 6.97 -5.29
C VAL A 114 4.82 7.39 -6.31
N ILE A 115 5.67 6.45 -6.69
CA ILE A 115 6.87 6.68 -7.50
C ILE A 115 6.86 5.69 -8.67
N ASP A 116 7.13 6.20 -9.87
CA ASP A 116 7.35 5.42 -11.10
C ASP A 116 6.23 4.40 -11.42
N CYS A 117 5.00 4.68 -10.99
CA CYS A 117 3.80 3.87 -11.30
C CYS A 117 3.13 4.38 -12.57
N VAL A 118 3.73 4.08 -13.73
CA VAL A 118 3.45 4.80 -14.99
C VAL A 118 2.01 4.71 -15.53
N ASN A 119 1.26 3.67 -15.16
CA ASN A 119 -0.13 3.47 -15.59
C ASN A 119 -1.17 3.84 -14.53
N LEU A 120 -0.74 4.41 -13.39
CA LEU A 120 -1.66 4.80 -12.33
C LEU A 120 -2.46 6.03 -12.75
N ASP A 121 -3.78 5.88 -12.71
CA ASP A 121 -4.73 6.97 -12.86
C ASP A 121 -5.33 7.33 -11.50
N LEU A 122 -5.04 8.54 -11.02
CA LEU A 122 -5.53 9.03 -9.73
C LEU A 122 -7.02 9.44 -9.77
N ASP A 123 -7.60 9.66 -10.94
CA ASP A 123 -9.02 9.98 -11.07
C ASP A 123 -9.91 8.74 -10.88
N LEU A 124 -9.37 7.54 -11.14
CA LEU A 124 -10.03 6.25 -10.85
C LEU A 124 -10.14 5.93 -9.35
N TRP A 125 -9.68 6.81 -8.47
CA TRP A 125 -9.94 6.73 -7.04
C TRP A 125 -11.42 7.08 -6.71
N LYS A 126 -12.13 7.80 -7.58
CA LYS A 126 -13.44 8.40 -7.26
C LYS A 126 -14.64 7.47 -7.09
N ASP A 127 -14.53 6.16 -7.27
CA ASP A 127 -15.71 5.28 -7.44
C ASP A 127 -16.70 5.20 -6.26
N HIS A 128 -16.48 5.87 -5.12
CA HIS A 128 -17.40 5.80 -3.97
C HIS A 128 -17.62 7.11 -3.18
N HIS A 129 -17.21 8.28 -3.68
CA HIS A 129 -17.34 9.52 -2.91
C HIS A 129 -18.44 10.44 -3.47
N GLU A 130 -19.63 10.34 -2.88
CA GLU A 130 -20.60 11.43 -2.85
C GLU A 130 -19.90 12.68 -2.27
N GLU A 131 -20.25 13.86 -2.80
CA GLU A 131 -19.66 15.21 -2.61
C GLU A 131 -19.53 15.69 -1.14
N GLN A 132 -19.81 14.83 -0.15
CA GLN A 132 -19.80 15.12 1.29
C GLN A 132 -19.00 14.08 2.11
N SER A 133 -18.27 13.18 1.45
CA SER A 133 -17.49 12.16 2.15
C SER A 133 -16.30 12.78 2.89
N PRO A 134 -16.01 12.34 4.13
CA PRO A 134 -14.85 12.86 4.86
C PRO A 134 -13.57 12.53 4.09
N MET A 135 -12.72 13.54 3.93
CA MET A 135 -11.45 13.40 3.22
C MET A 135 -10.39 12.73 4.08
N LEU A 136 -9.42 12.07 3.44
CA LEU A 136 -8.25 11.55 4.13
C LEU A 136 -7.45 12.68 4.79
N LYS A 137 -6.87 12.41 5.96
CA LYS A 137 -6.07 13.37 6.72
C LYS A 137 -4.59 13.35 6.30
N LEU A 138 -4.34 13.44 4.99
CA LEU A 138 -2.98 13.36 4.44
C LEU A 138 -2.16 14.59 4.86
N LYS A 139 -0.96 14.33 5.41
CA LYS A 139 0.03 15.34 5.80
C LYS A 139 1.20 15.40 4.83
N CYS A 140 1.52 14.27 4.20
CA CYS A 140 2.63 14.16 3.26
C CYS A 140 2.16 13.40 2.03
N VAL A 141 2.21 14.06 0.88
CA VAL A 141 1.89 13.45 -0.42
C VAL A 141 3.02 13.77 -1.39
N ALA A 142 3.56 12.75 -2.05
CA ALA A 142 4.49 12.96 -3.14
C ALA A 142 4.22 12.00 -4.29
N PHE A 143 4.21 12.56 -5.49
CA PHE A 143 4.07 11.84 -6.75
C PHE A 143 5.30 12.10 -7.61
N ARG A 144 5.92 11.04 -8.12
CA ARG A 144 7.08 11.14 -9.01
C ARG A 144 6.96 10.10 -10.11
N GLY A 145 7.34 10.46 -11.33
CA GLY A 145 7.35 9.51 -12.45
C GLY A 145 5.96 8.98 -12.82
N LEU A 146 4.91 9.80 -12.62
CA LEU A 146 3.54 9.50 -13.04
C LEU A 146 3.22 10.29 -14.32
N PRO A 147 3.42 9.72 -15.53
CA PRO A 147 3.27 10.45 -16.78
C PRO A 147 1.83 10.87 -17.08
N GLN A 148 0.84 10.15 -16.52
CA GLN A 148 -0.58 10.50 -16.63
C GLN A 148 -0.97 11.68 -15.73
N LEU A 149 -0.14 12.02 -14.74
CA LEU A 149 -0.42 13.09 -13.79
C LEU A 149 -0.07 14.46 -14.38
N VAL A 150 -0.92 14.95 -15.28
CA VAL A 150 -0.77 16.27 -15.91
C VAL A 150 -1.24 17.42 -15.00
N ALA A 151 -2.09 17.12 -14.01
CA ALA A 151 -2.56 18.04 -13.00
C ALA A 151 -2.83 17.28 -11.69
N LEU A 152 -2.76 17.96 -10.54
CA LEU A 152 -3.11 17.35 -9.27
C LEU A 152 -4.63 17.11 -9.21
N PRO A 153 -5.09 15.91 -8.80
CA PRO A 153 -6.51 15.61 -8.73
C PRO A 153 -7.21 16.48 -7.68
N GLN A 154 -8.49 16.76 -7.92
CA GLN A 154 -9.27 17.70 -7.09
C GLN A 154 -9.33 17.30 -5.60
N TRP A 155 -9.43 16.00 -5.29
CA TRP A 155 -9.43 15.51 -3.91
C TRP A 155 -8.13 15.85 -3.17
N LEU A 156 -7.00 16.01 -3.87
CA LEU A 156 -5.75 16.42 -3.22
C LEU A 156 -5.75 17.92 -2.97
N GLN A 157 -6.31 18.71 -3.89
CA GLN A 157 -6.44 20.15 -3.76
C GLN A 157 -7.35 20.53 -2.57
N GLU A 158 -8.47 19.82 -2.41
CA GLU A 158 -9.40 20.01 -1.30
C GLU A 158 -8.76 19.65 0.05
N THR A 159 -7.89 18.62 0.09
CA THR A 159 -7.16 18.24 1.31
C THR A 159 -6.17 19.34 1.72
N ALA A 160 -5.47 19.94 0.75
CA ALA A 160 -4.52 21.03 0.99
C ALA A 160 -5.20 22.30 1.56
N ASN A 161 -6.45 22.55 1.20
CA ASN A 161 -7.23 23.70 1.66
C ASN A 161 -7.80 23.52 3.09
N SER A 162 -7.66 22.33 3.67
CA SER A 162 -8.16 22.00 5.02
C SER A 162 -7.07 22.05 6.12
N LEU A 163 -5.84 22.43 5.75
CA LEU A 163 -4.67 22.58 6.63
C LEU A 163 -4.60 23.96 7.30
#